data_AF-A0AAW1MQY5-F1
#
_entry.id   AF-A0AAW1MQY5-F1
#
_cell.length_a   1.000
_cell.length_b   1.000
_cell.length_c   1.000
_cell.angle_alpha   90.00
_cell.angle_beta   90.00
_cell.angle_gamma   90.00
#
_symmetry.space_group_name_H-M   'P 1'
#
loop_
_entity.id
_entity.type
_entity.pdbx_description
1 polymer ?
#
loop_
_entity_poly.entity_id
_entity_poly.type
_entity_poly.pdbx_seq_one_letter_code
_entity_poly.pdbx_strand_id
1 'polypeptide(L)'
;MMQHCAAVNGVFFATGSGGQFRIVKLVRLGRFIQSSTRPQPIKATLGAESEVHDLIRHAKHLKSQANFASISLRYDRTPRQQKLYEELRDQLNERVANREQNLKIRYHDGSPKITQAKN
;
A
#
# COMPACT_ATOMS: atom_id res chain seq x y z
N MET A 1 -23.82 -14.88 -31.67
CA MET A 1 -24.36 -13.61 -31.12
C MET A 1 -24.65 -13.89 -29.65
N MET A 2 -24.11 -13.21 -28.64
CA MET A 2 -23.78 -11.79 -28.51
C MET A 2 -22.53 -11.65 -27.65
N GLN A 3 -21.54 -10.90 -28.14
CA GLN A 3 -20.47 -10.37 -27.29
C GLN A 3 -20.98 -9.04 -26.72
N HIS A 4 -21.26 -8.99 -25.42
CA HIS A 4 -21.39 -7.70 -24.74
C HIS A 4 -20.01 -7.28 -24.25
N CYS A 5 -19.34 -6.48 -25.09
CA CYS A 5 -18.21 -5.66 -24.67
C CYS A 5 -18.74 -4.56 -23.75
N ALA A 6 -18.48 -4.66 -22.45
CA ALA A 6 -18.61 -3.53 -21.54
C ALA A 6 -17.20 -2.96 -21.30
N ALA A 7 -16.85 -1.94 -22.09
CA ALA A 7 -15.75 -1.07 -21.76
C ALA A 7 -16.15 -0.25 -20.52
N VAL A 8 -15.70 -0.67 -19.33
CA VAL A 8 -15.87 0.12 -18.11
C VAL A 8 -14.80 1.22 -18.13
N ASN A 9 -15.15 2.31 -18.81
CA ASN A 9 -14.47 3.59 -18.73
C ASN A 9 -14.50 4.10 -17.28
N GLY A 10 -13.33 4.50 -16.77
CA GLY A 10 -13.19 5.40 -15.62
C GLY A 10 -13.76 4.89 -14.30
N VAL A 11 -13.01 4.08 -13.56
CA VAL A 11 -13.36 3.80 -12.16
C VAL A 11 -12.96 5.01 -11.30
N PHE A 12 -13.88 5.98 -11.20
CA PHE A 12 -13.82 7.06 -10.22
C PHE A 12 -14.40 6.55 -8.90
N PHE A 13 -13.54 6.32 -7.91
CA PHE A 13 -14.00 6.12 -6.53
C PHE A 13 -14.14 7.49 -5.86
N ALA A 14 -15.38 7.92 -5.65
CA ALA A 14 -15.69 9.08 -4.82
C ALA A 14 -16.56 8.62 -3.65
N THR A 15 -16.02 8.69 -2.43
CA THR A 15 -16.82 8.76 -1.20
C THR A 15 -16.13 9.69 -0.20
N GLY A 16 -16.83 10.77 0.18
CA GLY A 16 -16.63 11.54 1.41
C GLY A 16 -15.29 12.27 1.58
N SER A 17 -15.27 13.55 1.21
CA SER A 17 -14.32 14.59 1.67
C SER A 17 -12.83 14.17 1.82
N GLY A 18 -12.05 14.37 0.75
CA GLY A 18 -10.61 14.66 0.88
C GLY A 18 -9.65 13.74 0.14
N GLY A 19 -9.65 13.80 -1.20
CA GLY A 19 -8.58 13.27 -2.06
C GLY A 19 -9.11 12.46 -3.23
N GLN A 20 -9.14 13.05 -4.42
CA GLN A 20 -9.30 12.26 -5.66
C GLN A 20 -7.98 11.56 -5.94
N PHE A 21 -7.99 10.23 -6.00
CA PHE A 21 -6.84 9.46 -6.45
C PHE A 21 -6.91 9.29 -7.96
N ARG A 22 -5.91 9.79 -8.69
CA ARG A 22 -5.86 9.63 -10.14
C ARG A 22 -5.19 8.32 -10.49
N ILE A 23 -5.98 7.30 -10.79
CA ILE A 23 -5.48 6.00 -11.25
C ILE A 23 -5.05 6.11 -12.71
N VAL A 24 -3.75 5.99 -12.97
CA VAL A 24 -3.15 6.02 -14.32
C VAL A 24 -3.24 4.64 -14.98
N LYS A 25 -3.01 3.58 -14.20
CA LYS A 25 -2.98 2.21 -14.72
C LYS A 25 -3.43 1.21 -13.67
N LEU A 26 -4.20 0.20 -14.11
CA LEU A 26 -4.69 -0.88 -13.26
C LEU A 26 -4.46 -2.21 -13.95
N VAL A 27 -3.77 -3.14 -13.29
CA VAL A 27 -3.43 -4.46 -13.86
C VAL A 27 -3.53 -5.56 -12.80
N ARG A 28 -4.08 -6.72 -13.15
CA ARG A 28 -4.02 -7.93 -12.31
C ARG A 28 -2.65 -8.60 -12.46
N LEU A 29 -2.04 -8.98 -11.35
CA LEU A 29 -0.72 -9.60 -11.33
C LEU A 29 -0.83 -11.14 -11.36
N GLY A 30 0.12 -11.77 -12.05
CA GLY A 30 0.25 -13.23 -12.13
C GLY A 30 -0.67 -13.88 -13.16
N ARG A 31 -0.63 -15.22 -13.20
CA ARG A 31 -1.46 -16.03 -14.09
C ARG A 31 -2.82 -16.31 -13.45
N PHE A 32 -3.88 -16.30 -14.24
CA PHE A 32 -5.20 -16.72 -13.76
C PHE A 32 -5.19 -18.23 -13.53
N ILE A 33 -5.58 -18.65 -12.33
CA ILE A 33 -5.66 -20.06 -11.93
C ILE A 33 -7.09 -20.30 -11.47
N GLN A 34 -7.86 -21.04 -12.28
CA GLN A 34 -9.29 -21.29 -12.02
C GLN A 34 -9.53 -22.07 -10.72
N SER A 35 -8.58 -22.91 -10.30
CA SER A 35 -8.65 -23.68 -9.06
C SER A 35 -8.20 -22.92 -7.80
N SER A 36 -7.70 -21.69 -7.95
CA SER A 36 -7.24 -20.89 -6.80
C SER A 36 -8.42 -20.25 -6.07
N THR A 37 -8.49 -20.46 -4.75
CA THR A 37 -9.42 -19.75 -3.87
C THR A 37 -9.00 -18.30 -3.60
N ARG A 38 -7.73 -17.96 -3.90
CA ARG A 38 -7.20 -16.61 -3.70
C ARG A 38 -7.34 -15.77 -4.97
N PRO A 39 -7.92 -14.56 -4.88
CA PRO A 39 -8.01 -13.66 -6.04
C PRO A 39 -6.62 -13.12 -6.41
N GLN A 40 -6.44 -12.83 -7.70
CA GLN A 40 -5.19 -12.25 -8.20
C GLN A 40 -4.97 -10.84 -7.62
N PRO A 41 -3.75 -10.50 -7.18
CA PRO A 41 -3.42 -9.15 -6.73
C PRO A 41 -3.66 -8.11 -7.83
N ILE A 42 -3.97 -6.88 -7.43
CA ILE A 42 -4.11 -5.75 -8.35
C ILE A 42 -2.94 -4.80 -8.12
N LYS A 43 -2.23 -4.44 -9.19
CA LYS A 43 -1.29 -3.32 -9.23
C LYS A 43 -2.00 -2.09 -9.76
N ALA A 44 -2.14 -1.08 -8.90
CA ALA A 44 -2.61 0.24 -9.26
C ALA A 44 -1.42 1.20 -9.34
N THR A 45 -1.33 1.98 -10.41
CA THR A 45 -0.36 3.07 -10.60
C THR A 45 -1.11 4.38 -10.47
N LEU A 46 -0.68 5.23 -9.54
CA LEU A 46 -1.24 6.55 -9.29
C LEU A 46 -0.42 7.63 -10.01
N GLY A 47 -1.03 8.81 -10.20
CA GLY A 47 -0.41 9.91 -10.93
C GLY A 47 0.70 10.63 -10.16
N ALA A 48 0.63 10.62 -8.82
CA ALA A 48 1.61 11.27 -7.95
C ALA A 48 2.02 10.36 -6.79
N GLU A 49 3.25 10.53 -6.29
CA GLU A 49 3.76 9.79 -5.14
C GLU A 49 3.04 10.15 -3.83
N SER A 50 2.69 11.43 -3.65
CA SER A 50 1.90 11.91 -2.51
C SER A 50 0.56 11.18 -2.39
N GLU A 51 -0.13 10.96 -3.51
CA GLU A 51 -1.38 10.20 -3.58
C GLU A 51 -1.18 8.75 -3.09
N VAL A 52 -0.06 8.11 -3.43
CA VAL A 52 0.26 6.75 -2.96
C VAL A 52 0.41 6.74 -1.44
N HIS A 53 1.14 7.71 -0.89
CA HIS A 53 1.35 7.81 0.55
C HIS A 53 0.06 8.06 1.31
N ASP A 54 -0.78 8.98 0.82
CA ASP A 54 -2.06 9.26 1.44
C ASP A 54 -3.02 8.07 1.32
N LEU A 55 -3.05 7.37 0.19
CA LEU A 55 -3.85 6.14 0.04
C LEU A 55 -3.45 5.08 1.07
N ILE A 56 -2.15 4.81 1.22
CA ILE A 56 -1.67 3.81 2.18
C ILE A 56 -1.88 4.25 3.63
N ARG A 57 -1.82 5.56 3.92
CA ARG A 57 -2.14 6.10 5.25
C ARG A 57 -3.61 5.84 5.58
N HIS A 58 -4.52 6.18 4.67
CA HIS A 58 -5.96 6.00 4.84
C HIS A 58 -6.39 4.53 4.82
N ALA A 59 -5.65 3.66 4.13
CA ALA A 59 -5.91 2.22 4.08
C ALA A 59 -5.95 1.55 5.47
N LYS A 60 -5.28 2.12 6.47
CA LYS A 60 -5.34 1.63 7.85
C LYS A 60 -6.75 1.74 8.44
N HIS A 61 -7.48 2.79 8.06
CA HIS A 61 -8.85 3.03 8.51
C HIS A 61 -9.85 2.12 7.79
N LEU A 62 -9.56 1.65 6.57
CA LEU A 62 -10.46 0.72 5.85
C LEU A 62 -10.68 -0.59 6.61
N LYS A 63 -9.70 -1.03 7.40
CA LYS A 63 -9.81 -2.26 8.19
C LYS A 63 -10.87 -2.20 9.30
N SER A 64 -11.32 -1.01 9.70
CA SER A 64 -12.40 -0.89 10.68
C SER A 64 -13.77 -1.19 10.08
N GLN A 65 -13.90 -1.16 8.75
CA GLN A 65 -15.13 -1.48 8.05
C GLN A 65 -15.19 -2.98 7.75
N ALA A 66 -16.25 -3.66 8.20
CA ALA A 66 -16.40 -5.11 8.08
C ALA A 66 -16.21 -5.63 6.64
N ASN A 67 -16.69 -4.87 5.65
CA ASN A 67 -16.59 -5.23 4.23
C ASN A 67 -15.17 -5.19 3.66
N PHE A 68 -14.25 -4.47 4.32
CA PHE A 68 -12.88 -4.26 3.82
C PHE A 68 -11.81 -4.81 4.77
N ALA A 69 -12.21 -5.51 5.83
CA ALA A 69 -11.29 -6.07 6.83
C ALA A 69 -10.27 -7.06 6.23
N SER A 70 -10.67 -7.81 5.20
CA SER A 70 -9.81 -8.79 4.51
C SER A 70 -8.92 -8.18 3.42
N ILE A 71 -9.14 -6.91 3.06
CA ILE A 71 -8.36 -6.23 2.01
C ILE A 71 -7.05 -5.71 2.61
N SER A 72 -5.96 -5.91 1.86
CA SER A 72 -4.67 -5.35 2.21
C SER A 72 -4.10 -4.54 1.05
N LEU A 73 -3.67 -3.32 1.37
CA LEU A 73 -2.98 -2.41 0.45
C LEU A 73 -1.53 -2.33 0.89
N ARG A 74 -0.61 -2.51 -0.05
CA ARG A 74 0.84 -2.48 0.20
C ARG A 74 1.54 -1.73 -0.93
N TYR A 75 2.70 -1.16 -0.60
CA TYR A 75 3.59 -0.61 -1.61
C TYR A 75 4.14 -1.72 -2.51
N ASP A 76 4.32 -1.41 -3.78
CA ASP A 76 5.05 -2.26 -4.71
C ASP A 76 6.56 -2.13 -4.43
N ARG A 77 7.11 -3.09 -3.69
CA ARG A 77 8.51 -3.09 -3.26
C ARG A 77 9.21 -4.30 -3.86
N THR A 78 10.44 -4.10 -4.29
CA THR A 78 11.33 -5.20 -4.68
C THR A 78 11.63 -6.11 -3.48
N PRO A 79 11.97 -7.39 -3.68
CA PRO A 79 12.33 -8.29 -2.59
C PRO A 79 13.46 -7.75 -1.71
N ARG A 80 14.46 -7.09 -2.32
CA ARG A 80 15.55 -6.43 -1.58
C ARG A 80 15.05 -5.31 -0.68
N GLN A 81 14.14 -4.46 -1.19
CA GLN A 81 13.53 -3.40 -0.38
C GLN A 81 12.64 -3.96 0.73
N GLN A 82 11.91 -5.06 0.48
CA GLN A 82 11.11 -5.72 1.51
C GLN A 82 11.98 -6.20 2.67
N LYS A 83 13.07 -6.93 2.36
CA LYS A 83 14.00 -7.43 3.36
C LYS A 83 14.64 -6.30 4.17
N LEU A 84 15.10 -5.24 3.52
CA LEU A 84 15.65 -4.07 4.21
C LEU A 84 14.63 -3.46 5.19
N TYR A 85 13.36 -3.41 4.79
CA TYR A 85 12.30 -2.89 5.64
C TYR A 85 11.95 -3.79 6.83
N GLU A 86 12.06 -5.09 6.65
CA GLU A 86 11.89 -6.08 7.72
C GLU A 86 13.02 -5.93 8.74
N GLU A 87 14.26 -5.92 8.28
CA GLU A 87 15.45 -5.71 9.12
C GLU A 87 15.37 -4.39 9.92
N LEU A 88 14.98 -3.29 9.27
CA LEU A 88 14.79 -2.00 9.94
C LEU A 88 13.66 -2.02 10.97
N ARG A 89 12.61 -2.81 10.72
CA ARG A 89 11.49 -2.93 11.65
C ARG A 89 11.90 -3.74 12.88
N ASP A 90 12.67 -4.80 12.69
CA ASP A 90 13.17 -5.64 13.79
C ASP A 90 14.13 -4.84 14.67
N GLN A 91 15.08 -4.13 14.07
CA GLN A 91 15.97 -3.21 14.79
C GLN A 91 15.21 -2.11 15.55
N LEU A 92 14.13 -1.57 14.97
CA LEU A 92 13.29 -0.59 15.64
C LEU A 92 12.61 -1.21 16.87
N ASN A 93 12.06 -2.42 16.74
CA ASN A 93 11.41 -3.13 17.83
C ASN A 93 12.38 -3.47 18.97
N GLU A 94 13.60 -3.91 18.64
CA GLU A 94 14.65 -4.18 19.63
C GLU A 94 15.03 -2.92 20.42
N ARG A 95 15.23 -1.79 19.74
CA ARG A 95 15.55 -0.51 20.41
C ARG A 95 14.41 0.01 21.26
N VAL A 96 13.16 -0.14 20.79
CA VAL A 96 11.97 0.18 21.59
C VAL A 96 11.88 -0.73 22.82
N ALA A 97 12.19 -2.02 22.69
CA ALA A 97 12.29 -2.93 23.83
C ALA A 97 13.39 -2.51 24.83
N ASN A 98 14.49 -1.96 24.32
CA ASN A 98 15.57 -1.35 25.12
C ASN A 98 15.22 0.03 25.71
N ARG A 99 13.94 0.44 25.66
CA ARG A 99 13.41 1.71 26.19
C ARG A 99 13.94 2.97 25.48
N GLU A 100 14.50 2.84 24.27
CA GLU A 100 14.75 4.01 23.43
C GLU A 100 13.40 4.59 22.95
N GLN A 101 13.16 5.86 23.22
CA GLN A 101 11.92 6.54 22.87
C GLN A 101 12.06 7.36 21.59
N ASN A 102 10.91 7.71 20.98
CA ASN A 102 10.82 8.62 19.84
C ASN A 102 11.54 8.15 18.57
N LEU A 103 11.71 6.85 18.36
CA LEU A 103 12.31 6.33 17.12
C LEU A 103 11.27 6.19 16.00
N LYS A 104 11.66 6.57 14.78
CA LYS A 104 10.86 6.40 13.56
C LYS A 104 11.73 6.12 12.35
N ILE A 105 11.22 5.29 11.45
CA ILE A 105 11.84 5.07 10.14
C ILE A 105 11.50 6.27 9.25
N ARG A 106 12.53 6.99 8.80
CA ARG A 106 12.43 8.10 7.83
C ARG A 106 13.33 7.83 6.65
N TYR A 107 12.94 8.36 5.49
CA TYR A 107 13.83 8.39 4.33
C TYR A 107 14.79 9.57 4.45
N HIS A 108 16.08 9.27 4.35
CA HIS A 108 17.16 10.25 4.21
C HIS A 108 17.98 9.87 2.97
N ASP A 109 18.10 10.81 2.03
CA ASP A 109 18.83 10.64 0.77
C ASP A 109 18.41 9.39 -0.03
N GLY A 110 17.09 9.14 -0.09
CA GLY A 110 16.53 7.97 -0.79
C GLY A 110 16.70 6.63 -0.06
N SER A 111 17.27 6.62 1.15
CA SER A 111 17.46 5.41 1.96
C SER A 111 16.65 5.45 3.26
N PRO A 112 15.93 4.38 3.63
CA PRO A 112 15.21 4.33 4.90
C PRO A 112 16.18 4.12 6.06
N LYS A 113 16.12 4.98 7.08
CA LYS A 113 16.95 4.93 8.29
C LYS A 113 16.10 5.15 9.54
N ILE A 114 16.50 4.52 10.65
CA ILE A 114 15.90 4.80 11.97
C ILE A 114 16.45 6.13 12.46
N THR A 115 15.56 7.05 12.80
CA THR A 115 15.88 8.40 13.27
C THR A 115 15.08 8.73 14.52
N GLN A 116 15.63 9.59 15.38
CA GLN A 116 14.88 10.15 16.50
C GLN A 116 13.95 11.26 16.00
N ALA A 117 12.71 11.21 16.44
CA ALA A 117 11.76 12.29 16.30
C ALA A 117 12.17 13.41 17.26
N LYS A 118 12.53 14.58 16.70
CA LYS A 118 12.50 15.82 17.47
C LYS A 118 11.03 16.13 17.80
N ASN A 119 10.73 16.30 19.08
CA ASN A 119 9.48 16.89 19.56
C ASN A 119 9.41 18.36 19.16
#